data_AF-A0A8S1AYH7-F1
#
_entry.id   AF-A0A8S1AYH7-F1
#
_cell.length_a   1.000
_cell.length_b   1.000
_cell.length_c   1.000
_cell.angle_alpha   90.00
_cell.angle_beta   90.00
_cell.angle_gamma   90.00
#
_symmetry.space_group_name_H-M   'P 1'
#
loop_
_entity.id
_entity.type
_entity.pdbx_description
1 polymer ?
#
loop_
_entity_poly.entity_id
_entity_poly.type
_entity_poly.pdbx_seq_one_letter_code
_entity_poly.pdbx_strand_id
1 'polypeptide(L)'
;MILLCCGAALYMTSTSGNAGASDTRVGCFQRSRCGATSSRSGQQILLACKRCLPEDTKIKVHVSSLKNLKQHVRRVHESQYGQFEEIVKAGSNQGKTKRRTHSDNDNINDDDSTSSSNPTPVKRRIQHGLQLSIGESFGIAATGSGVPQAKVDKCIVNLFVSNMIPLHVVESKSFGALIKTLNPSKNSISRRTLGRRITDEHIELKQHLISANLPRHFTLSSGRYGWKRSRVDTVKKCMEKKIEDALRQEAAENSKDRDSLSGGGSNASNNDDDEEDFFNSVTQSRKTK
;
A
#
# COMPACT_ATOMS: atom_id res chain seq x y z
N MET A 1 1.28 29.84 23.27
CA MET A 1 0.99 30.62 22.05
C MET A 1 0.64 29.62 20.95
N ILE A 2 -0.61 29.71 20.48
CA ILE A 2 -1.22 29.14 19.27
C ILE A 2 -1.17 27.59 19.12
N LEU A 3 -2.19 26.96 19.72
CA LEU A 3 -2.82 25.75 19.20
C LEU A 3 -3.91 26.14 18.18
N LEU A 4 -3.94 25.47 17.03
CA LEU A 4 -5.04 25.23 16.06
C LEU A 4 -4.38 24.60 14.82
N CYS A 5 -4.89 23.65 14.04
CA CYS A 5 -5.94 22.63 14.13
C CYS A 5 -5.77 21.77 12.85
N CYS A 6 -5.98 20.44 12.92
CA CYS A 6 -6.71 19.60 11.93
C CYS A 6 -6.24 18.14 11.94
N GLY A 7 -7.06 17.28 12.54
CA GLY A 7 -6.92 15.83 12.45
C GLY A 7 -7.83 15.21 13.49
N ALA A 8 -9.06 14.85 13.09
CA ALA A 8 -10.02 14.16 13.93
C ALA A 8 -9.49 12.77 14.34
N ALA A 9 -8.65 12.74 15.36
CA ALA A 9 -8.36 11.56 16.17
C ALA A 9 -9.35 11.58 17.33
N LEU A 10 -10.26 10.60 17.36
CA LEU A 10 -11.05 10.32 18.56
C LEU A 10 -10.09 9.92 19.68
N TYR A 11 -9.87 10.85 20.62
CA TYR A 11 -9.18 10.61 21.87
C TYR A 11 -9.96 9.61 22.72
N MET A 12 -9.26 8.63 23.28
CA MET A 12 -9.71 7.84 24.43
C MET A 12 -8.73 8.15 25.56
N THR A 13 -9.19 8.90 26.56
CA THR A 13 -8.47 9.11 27.82
C THR A 13 -8.54 7.83 28.67
N SER A 14 -7.39 7.30 29.06
CA SER A 14 -7.30 6.27 30.10
C SER A 14 -7.37 6.94 31.47
N THR A 15 -8.42 6.67 32.23
CA THR A 15 -8.43 6.85 33.68
C THR A 15 -8.04 5.53 34.33
N SER A 16 -6.82 5.46 34.86
CA SER A 16 -6.35 4.36 35.70
C SER A 16 -6.82 4.57 37.13
N GLY A 17 -7.82 3.81 37.56
CA GLY A 17 -8.17 3.61 38.97
C GLY A 17 -7.86 2.18 39.39
N ASN A 18 -7.06 2.05 40.44
CA ASN A 18 -6.62 0.82 41.09
C ASN A 18 -7.77 -0.15 41.46
N ALA A 19 -7.58 -1.46 41.22
CA ALA A 19 -7.45 -2.49 42.26
C ALA A 19 -7.51 -3.92 41.67
N GLY A 20 -6.41 -4.66 41.80
CA GLY A 20 -6.37 -6.10 42.08
C GLY A 20 -7.27 -7.07 41.31
N ALA A 21 -6.96 -7.34 40.04
CA ALA A 21 -7.18 -8.66 39.42
C ALA A 21 -6.26 -8.78 38.20
N SER A 22 -5.50 -9.86 38.10
CA SER A 22 -4.62 -10.16 36.97
C SER A 22 -5.46 -10.47 35.72
N ASP A 23 -5.82 -9.41 35.01
CA ASP A 23 -6.60 -9.43 33.78
C ASP A 23 -5.66 -9.50 32.57
N THR A 24 -5.60 -10.68 31.94
CA THR A 24 -4.79 -10.94 30.75
C THR A 24 -5.40 -10.19 29.56
N ARG A 25 -4.94 -8.96 29.31
CA ARG A 25 -5.38 -8.13 28.18
C ARG A 25 -5.03 -8.79 26.85
N VAL A 26 -6.04 -9.33 26.17
CA VAL A 26 -5.94 -9.90 24.82
C VAL A 26 -6.04 -8.78 23.76
N GLY A 27 -5.18 -8.85 22.74
CA GLY A 27 -4.99 -7.83 21.71
C GLY A 27 -6.24 -7.48 20.89
N CYS A 28 -6.42 -6.19 20.65
CA CYS A 28 -7.63 -5.59 20.06
C CYS A 28 -7.82 -5.88 18.56
N PHE A 29 -9.04 -6.29 18.22
CA PHE A 29 -9.61 -6.40 16.88
C PHE A 29 -9.85 -5.00 16.29
N GLN A 30 -8.91 -4.49 15.49
CA GLN A 30 -9.05 -3.24 14.73
C GLN A 30 -9.72 -3.50 13.37
N ARG A 31 -11.06 -3.55 13.36
CA ARG A 31 -11.99 -2.98 12.36
C ARG A 31 -13.40 -3.44 12.73
N SER A 32 -14.17 -2.48 13.25
CA SER A 32 -15.48 -2.59 13.92
C SER A 32 -15.38 -2.81 15.43
N ARG A 33 -15.64 -1.70 16.16
CA ARG A 33 -15.48 -1.50 17.60
C ARG A 33 -16.30 -2.49 18.47
N CYS A 34 -15.83 -3.71 18.63
CA CYS A 34 -16.25 -4.65 19.66
C CYS A 34 -14.97 -5.25 20.27
N GLY A 35 -14.52 -4.71 21.40
CA GLY A 35 -13.32 -5.22 22.06
C GLY A 35 -13.68 -6.45 22.89
N ALA A 36 -13.32 -7.65 22.43
CA ALA A 36 -13.58 -8.89 23.15
C ALA A 36 -12.48 -9.20 24.18
N THR A 37 -12.82 -9.25 25.46
CA THR A 37 -12.00 -9.87 26.51
C THR A 37 -12.47 -11.32 26.66
N SER A 38 -11.63 -12.30 26.30
CA SER A 38 -12.02 -13.71 26.35
C SER A 38 -11.46 -14.43 27.57
N SER A 39 -12.34 -14.94 28.43
CA SER A 39 -12.02 -16.01 29.38
C SER A 39 -12.44 -17.36 28.78
N ARG A 40 -11.57 -18.37 28.82
CA ARG A 40 -11.78 -19.69 28.23
C ARG A 40 -12.19 -20.69 29.31
N SER A 41 -13.42 -21.21 29.21
CA SER A 41 -13.87 -22.38 29.96
C SER A 41 -14.48 -23.39 28.97
N GLY A 42 -13.69 -24.35 28.51
CA GLY A 42 -14.14 -25.37 27.54
C GLY A 42 -14.37 -24.83 26.12
N GLN A 43 -15.42 -25.33 25.45
CA GLN A 43 -15.80 -24.95 24.07
C GLN A 43 -16.51 -23.59 23.96
N GLN A 44 -16.60 -22.85 25.07
CA GLN A 44 -17.27 -21.56 25.13
C GLN A 44 -16.25 -20.45 25.38
N ILE A 45 -16.46 -19.33 24.69
CA ILE A 45 -15.74 -18.08 24.86
C ILE A 45 -16.73 -17.00 25.29
N LEU A 46 -16.37 -16.22 26.30
CA LEU A 46 -17.09 -15.01 26.69
C LEU A 46 -16.55 -13.84 25.88
N LEU A 47 -17.43 -13.05 25.28
CA LEU A 47 -17.09 -11.81 24.56
C LEU A 47 -17.78 -10.65 25.27
N ALA A 48 -17.10 -9.52 25.46
CA ALA A 48 -17.71 -8.30 25.97
C ALA A 48 -18.07 -7.35 24.81
N CYS A 49 -19.31 -6.84 24.80
CA CYS A 49 -19.73 -5.84 23.83
C CYS A 49 -19.56 -4.42 24.39
N LYS A 50 -18.51 -3.72 23.93
CA LYS A 50 -18.19 -2.34 24.34
C LYS A 50 -19.12 -1.25 23.76
N ARG A 51 -20.09 -1.64 22.93
CA ARG A 51 -21.11 -0.71 22.41
C ARG A 51 -22.37 -0.73 23.26
N CYS A 52 -22.54 -1.74 24.10
CA CYS A 52 -23.54 -1.74 25.13
C CYS A 52 -23.01 -0.86 26.24
N LEU A 53 -23.53 0.36 26.32
CA LEU A 53 -23.32 1.26 27.44
C LEU A 53 -24.64 1.39 28.21
N PRO A 54 -24.60 1.60 29.53
CA PRO A 54 -23.40 1.88 30.34
C PRO A 54 -22.57 0.66 30.76
N GLU A 55 -23.13 -0.57 30.69
CA GLU A 55 -22.45 -1.79 31.11
C GLU A 55 -22.07 -2.70 29.94
N ASP A 56 -20.81 -3.13 29.94
CA ASP A 56 -20.28 -4.11 28.98
C ASP A 56 -21.08 -5.42 29.07
N THR A 57 -21.93 -5.68 28.08
CA THR A 57 -22.72 -6.91 28.02
C THR A 57 -21.82 -8.10 27.68
N LYS A 58 -21.75 -9.08 28.59
CA LYS A 58 -21.01 -10.33 28.38
C LYS A 58 -21.85 -11.33 27.59
N ILE A 59 -21.38 -11.72 26.41
CA ILE A 59 -22.04 -12.64 25.49
C ILE A 59 -21.26 -13.96 25.50
N LYS A 60 -21.92 -15.04 25.92
CA LYS A 60 -21.37 -16.39 25.81
C LYS A 60 -21.53 -16.88 24.36
N VAL A 61 -20.43 -17.27 23.74
CA VAL A 61 -20.40 -17.72 22.34
C VAL A 61 -19.66 -19.06 22.26
N HIS A 62 -20.13 -19.97 21.41
CA HIS A 62 -19.45 -21.23 21.18
C HIS A 62 -18.33 -21.03 20.15
N VAL A 63 -17.19 -21.69 20.31
CA VAL A 63 -16.04 -21.51 19.39
C VAL A 63 -16.36 -21.82 17.92
N SER A 64 -17.33 -22.71 17.66
CA SER A 64 -17.77 -23.06 16.31
C SER A 64 -18.96 -22.23 15.80
N SER A 65 -19.56 -21.35 16.60
CA SER A 65 -20.82 -20.68 16.25
C SER A 65 -20.92 -19.27 16.81
N LEU A 66 -21.04 -18.29 15.92
CA LEU A 66 -21.27 -16.88 16.25
C LEU A 66 -22.77 -16.52 16.37
N LYS A 67 -23.67 -17.50 16.53
CA LYS A 67 -25.13 -17.26 16.56
C LYS A 67 -25.53 -16.26 17.66
N ASN A 68 -25.01 -16.43 18.87
CA ASN A 68 -25.34 -15.57 20.00
C ASN A 68 -24.83 -14.13 19.80
N LEU A 69 -23.64 -13.98 19.22
CA LEU A 69 -23.09 -12.66 18.88
C LEU A 69 -23.92 -11.98 17.78
N LYS A 70 -24.30 -12.70 16.71
CA LYS A 70 -25.19 -12.21 15.66
C LYS A 70 -26.54 -11.74 16.23
N GLN A 71 -27.14 -12.56 17.10
CA GLN A 71 -28.43 -12.24 17.73
C GLN A 71 -28.34 -11.01 18.63
N HIS A 72 -27.25 -10.87 19.39
CA HIS A 72 -26.99 -9.69 20.21
C HIS A 72 -26.90 -8.42 19.35
N VAL A 73 -26.05 -8.41 18.31
CA VAL A 73 -25.89 -7.25 17.44
C VAL A 73 -27.21 -6.92 16.75
N ARG A 74 -27.99 -7.90 16.32
CA ARG A 74 -29.30 -7.66 15.69
C ARG A 74 -30.28 -6.96 16.64
N ARG A 75 -30.31 -7.36 17.92
CA ARG A 75 -31.26 -6.83 18.91
C ARG A 75 -30.84 -5.49 19.50
N VAL A 76 -29.55 -5.33 19.79
CA VAL A 76 -29.03 -4.17 20.52
C VAL A 76 -28.43 -3.11 19.58
N HIS A 77 -27.97 -3.52 18.41
CA HIS A 77 -27.27 -2.67 17.44
C HIS A 77 -27.84 -2.86 16.03
N GLU A 78 -29.16 -2.76 15.89
CA GLU A 78 -29.88 -3.05 14.64
C GLU A 78 -29.31 -2.25 13.44
N SER A 79 -29.03 -0.97 13.64
CA SER A 79 -28.45 -0.09 12.60
C SER A 79 -27.07 -0.53 12.10
N GLN A 80 -26.36 -1.37 12.86
CA GLN A 80 -25.00 -1.83 12.56
C GLN A 80 -24.96 -3.30 12.16
N TYR A 81 -26.10 -3.98 12.20
CA TYR A 81 -26.20 -5.41 11.90
C TYR A 81 -25.79 -5.72 10.45
N GLY A 82 -26.19 -4.87 9.49
CA GLY A 82 -25.82 -5.05 8.08
C GLY A 82 -24.30 -5.05 7.86
N GLN A 83 -23.60 -4.05 8.41
CA GLN A 83 -22.12 -3.97 8.33
C GLN A 83 -21.46 -5.17 9.02
N PHE A 84 -21.99 -5.59 10.17
CA PHE A 84 -21.48 -6.75 10.89
C PHE A 84 -21.62 -8.04 10.07
N GLU A 85 -22.76 -8.25 9.41
CA GLU A 85 -23.01 -9.43 8.59
C GLU A 85 -22.08 -9.51 7.37
N GLU A 86 -21.85 -8.37 6.71
CA GLU A 86 -20.88 -8.27 5.61
C GLU A 86 -19.46 -8.64 6.04
N ILE A 87 -19.02 -8.14 7.20
CA ILE A 87 -17.68 -8.43 7.73
C ILE A 87 -17.53 -9.92 8.09
N VAL A 88 -18.54 -10.51 8.75
CA VAL A 88 -18.52 -11.94 9.07
C VAL A 88 -18.50 -12.80 7.80
N LYS A 89 -19.25 -12.40 6.77
CA LYS A 89 -19.27 -13.08 5.46
C LYS A 89 -17.93 -12.94 4.73
N ALA A 90 -17.32 -11.75 4.74
CA ALA A 90 -16.03 -11.49 4.13
C ALA A 90 -14.91 -12.29 4.80
N GLY A 91 -14.90 -12.37 6.13
CA GLY A 91 -13.90 -13.12 6.89
C GLY A 91 -13.98 -14.64 6.69
N SER A 92 -15.19 -15.20 6.61
CA SER A 92 -15.38 -16.65 6.40
C SER A 92 -14.84 -17.16 5.07
N ASN A 93 -14.75 -16.31 4.04
CA ASN A 93 -14.31 -16.71 2.70
C ASN A 93 -12.78 -16.68 2.52
N GLN A 94 -12.04 -16.09 3.47
CA GLN A 94 -10.59 -15.91 3.32
C GLN A 94 -9.77 -17.19 3.46
N GLY A 95 -10.35 -18.29 3.95
CA GLY A 95 -9.66 -19.59 4.05
C GLY A 95 -9.58 -20.39 2.74
N LYS A 96 -10.23 -19.96 1.67
CA LYS A 96 -10.35 -20.74 0.42
C LYS A 96 -9.61 -20.17 -0.78
N THR A 97 -8.77 -19.15 -0.61
CA THR A 97 -7.89 -18.68 -1.69
C THR A 97 -6.77 -19.69 -1.92
N LYS A 98 -7.17 -20.78 -2.57
CA LYS A 98 -6.40 -21.77 -3.28
C LYS A 98 -5.24 -21.06 -3.97
N ARG A 99 -4.01 -21.44 -3.62
CA ARG A 99 -2.81 -21.26 -4.44
C ARG A 99 -3.20 -21.59 -5.89
N ARG A 100 -3.50 -20.57 -6.69
CA ARG A 100 -3.40 -20.67 -8.13
C ARG A 100 -1.91 -20.62 -8.39
N THR A 101 -1.29 -21.79 -8.46
CA THR A 101 -0.02 -21.96 -9.13
C THR A 101 -0.22 -21.38 -10.53
N HIS A 102 0.40 -20.23 -10.77
CA HIS A 102 0.58 -19.66 -12.09
C HIS A 102 1.41 -20.69 -12.85
N SER A 103 0.77 -21.44 -13.75
CA SER A 103 1.51 -22.19 -14.76
C SER A 103 1.86 -21.14 -15.80
N ASP A 104 3.09 -20.65 -15.74
CA ASP A 104 3.66 -19.86 -16.83
C ASP A 104 3.59 -20.73 -18.08
N ASN A 105 2.83 -20.22 -19.06
CA ASN A 105 2.71 -20.79 -20.39
C ASN A 105 3.84 -20.16 -21.20
N ASP A 106 5.07 -20.63 -20.99
CA ASP A 106 6.21 -20.27 -21.82
C ASP A 106 6.06 -20.97 -23.17
N ASN A 107 5.58 -20.20 -24.14
CA ASN A 107 5.55 -20.56 -25.54
C ASN A 107 6.96 -20.29 -26.10
N ILE A 108 7.89 -21.22 -25.88
CA ILE A 108 9.19 -21.27 -26.56
C ILE A 108 9.07 -22.32 -27.67
N ASN A 109 9.00 -21.84 -28.91
CA ASN A 109 9.37 -22.63 -30.07
C ASN A 109 10.89 -22.72 -30.05
N ASP A 110 11.44 -23.90 -29.79
CA ASP A 110 12.81 -24.22 -30.21
C ASP A 110 12.91 -25.70 -30.58
N ASP A 111 13.71 -25.87 -31.62
CA ASP A 111 13.83 -26.98 -32.55
C ASP A 111 14.73 -28.12 -32.00
N ASP A 112 14.45 -29.29 -32.55
CA ASP A 112 15.29 -30.47 -32.73
C ASP A 112 16.02 -31.20 -31.57
N SER A 113 15.71 -32.50 -31.53
CA SER A 113 16.54 -33.65 -31.16
C SER A 113 16.94 -33.94 -29.70
N THR A 114 16.62 -35.20 -29.33
CA THR A 114 17.40 -36.20 -28.57
C THR A 114 16.82 -36.69 -27.22
N SER A 115 16.37 -37.97 -27.27
CA SER A 115 16.46 -39.02 -26.24
C SER A 115 15.76 -38.91 -24.86
N SER A 116 14.69 -39.72 -24.75
CA SER A 116 14.46 -40.77 -23.75
C SER A 116 15.14 -40.62 -22.37
N SER A 117 14.34 -40.27 -21.35
CA SER A 117 14.45 -40.87 -20.02
C SER A 117 13.14 -40.72 -19.22
N ASN A 118 12.75 -41.82 -18.59
CA ASN A 118 11.47 -42.03 -17.91
C ASN A 118 11.29 -41.13 -16.66
N PRO A 119 10.13 -40.48 -16.45
CA PRO A 119 9.84 -39.83 -15.18
C PRO A 119 9.27 -40.84 -14.17
N THR A 120 9.98 -41.02 -13.06
CA THR A 120 9.51 -41.77 -11.89
C THR A 120 8.40 -41.00 -11.17
N PRO A 121 7.33 -41.68 -10.69
CA PRO A 121 6.22 -41.03 -10.01
C PRO A 121 6.61 -40.64 -8.57
N VAL A 122 7.01 -39.38 -8.39
CA VAL A 122 7.24 -38.81 -7.05
C VAL A 122 5.90 -38.67 -6.33
N LYS A 123 5.68 -39.59 -5.39
CA LYS A 123 4.54 -39.68 -4.47
C LYS A 123 4.44 -38.41 -3.62
N ARG A 124 3.71 -37.40 -4.12
CA ARG A 124 3.42 -36.17 -3.37
C ARG A 124 2.54 -36.52 -2.18
N ARG A 125 3.17 -36.59 -1.02
CA ARG A 125 2.54 -36.71 0.30
C ARG A 125 1.56 -35.54 0.46
N ILE A 126 0.27 -35.84 0.28
CA ILE A 126 -0.83 -34.94 0.59
C ILE A 126 -0.75 -34.71 2.10
N GLN A 127 -0.16 -33.58 2.50
CA GLN A 127 -0.30 -33.09 3.86
C GLN A 127 -1.78 -32.76 4.03
N HIS A 128 -2.48 -33.66 4.70
CA HIS A 128 -3.82 -33.41 5.21
C HIS A 128 -3.80 -32.05 5.89
N GLY A 129 -4.64 -31.14 5.39
CA GLY A 129 -4.80 -29.81 5.94
C GLY A 129 -5.10 -29.94 7.43
N LEU A 130 -4.12 -29.55 8.24
CA LEU A 130 -4.35 -29.10 9.59
C LEU A 130 -5.43 -28.03 9.47
N GLN A 131 -6.65 -28.35 9.89
CA GLN A 131 -7.69 -27.35 10.08
C GLN A 131 -7.07 -26.28 10.97
N LEU A 132 -6.80 -25.12 10.39
CA LEU A 132 -6.36 -23.94 11.13
C LEU A 132 -7.44 -23.71 12.18
N SER A 133 -7.10 -24.03 13.42
CA SER A 133 -7.96 -23.84 14.57
C SER A 133 -8.44 -22.39 14.52
N ILE A 134 -9.74 -22.19 14.67
CA ILE A 134 -10.37 -20.87 14.73
C ILE A 134 -9.64 -19.93 15.71
N GLY A 135 -8.91 -20.48 16.70
CA GLY A 135 -8.03 -19.73 17.60
C GLY A 135 -6.84 -19.02 16.93
N GLU A 136 -6.27 -19.55 15.85
CA GLU A 136 -5.18 -18.89 15.08
C GLU A 136 -5.71 -17.73 14.25
N SER A 137 -6.95 -17.80 13.78
CA SER A 137 -7.59 -16.71 13.02
C SER A 137 -7.83 -15.46 13.86
N PHE A 138 -7.85 -15.61 15.19
CA PHE A 138 -8.11 -14.53 16.14
C PHE A 138 -6.86 -13.97 16.84
N GLY A 139 -5.65 -14.40 16.45
CA GLY A 139 -4.41 -13.74 16.89
C GLY A 139 -4.08 -13.84 18.38
N ILE A 140 -4.60 -14.85 19.08
CA ILE A 140 -4.41 -15.06 20.54
C ILE A 140 -3.22 -15.99 20.82
N ALA A 141 -2.14 -15.90 20.05
CA ALA A 141 -0.87 -16.53 20.39
C ALA A 141 -0.08 -15.58 21.30
N ALA A 142 0.52 -16.13 22.35
CA ALA A 142 1.25 -15.45 23.41
C ALA A 142 2.01 -14.18 22.96
N THR A 143 1.78 -13.09 23.70
CA THR A 143 2.61 -11.89 23.82
C THR A 143 3.85 -11.85 22.91
N GLY A 144 3.69 -11.40 21.65
CA GLY A 144 4.83 -11.13 20.76
C GLY A 144 4.68 -11.46 19.27
N SER A 145 3.61 -12.13 18.82
CA SER A 145 3.49 -12.53 17.39
C SER A 145 2.32 -11.92 16.62
N GLY A 146 1.40 -11.21 17.30
CA GLY A 146 0.13 -10.79 16.70
C GLY A 146 0.21 -9.72 15.61
N VAL A 147 1.32 -8.99 15.48
CA VAL A 147 1.46 -7.95 14.44
C VAL A 147 2.05 -8.57 13.17
N PRO A 148 1.33 -8.56 12.02
CA PRO A 148 1.89 -9.03 10.76
C PRO A 148 3.11 -8.19 10.35
N GLN A 149 4.13 -8.81 9.73
CA GLN A 149 5.32 -8.09 9.26
C GLN A 149 4.95 -6.91 8.34
N ALA A 150 3.96 -7.11 7.46
CA ALA A 150 3.45 -6.06 6.57
C ALA A 150 2.96 -4.80 7.32
N LYS A 151 2.39 -4.95 8.52
CA LYS A 151 1.95 -3.81 9.34
C LYS A 151 3.14 -3.07 9.95
N VAL A 152 4.16 -3.80 10.42
CA VAL A 152 5.42 -3.21 10.90
C VAL A 152 6.10 -2.44 9.78
N ASP A 153 6.25 -3.07 8.60
CA ASP A 153 6.87 -2.43 7.44
C ASP A 153 6.13 -1.14 7.04
N LYS A 154 4.79 -1.15 7.05
CA LYS A 154 3.99 0.04 6.76
C LYS A 154 4.21 1.16 7.78
N CYS A 155 4.33 0.83 9.06
CA CYS A 155 4.69 1.80 10.09
C CYS A 155 6.10 2.38 9.85
N ILE A 156 7.06 1.55 9.41
CA ILE A 156 8.41 2.01 9.07
C ILE A 156 8.37 2.96 7.88
N VAL A 157 7.65 2.62 6.80
CA VAL A 157 7.46 3.51 5.62
C VAL A 157 6.89 4.85 6.06
N ASN A 158 5.78 4.85 6.81
CA ASN A 158 5.15 6.07 7.30
C ASN A 158 6.09 6.92 8.16
N LEU A 159 6.87 6.31 9.05
CA LEU A 159 7.84 7.00 9.90
C LEU A 159 8.89 7.73 9.06
N PHE A 160 9.46 7.05 8.05
CA PHE A 160 10.50 7.61 7.19
C PHE A 160 9.98 8.74 6.31
N VAL A 161 8.80 8.55 5.71
CA VAL A 161 8.17 9.56 4.84
C VAL A 161 7.75 10.79 5.65
N SER A 162 7.10 10.60 6.80
CA SER A 162 6.55 11.72 7.60
C SER A 162 7.64 12.58 8.24
N ASN A 163 8.77 11.97 8.61
CA ASN A 163 9.87 12.66 9.30
C ASN A 163 11.07 12.90 8.38
N MET A 164 10.94 12.67 7.08
CA MET A 164 12.00 12.83 6.08
C MET A 164 13.33 12.16 6.47
N ILE A 165 13.25 10.95 7.04
CA ILE A 165 14.43 10.25 7.57
C ILE A 165 15.27 9.70 6.41
N PRO A 166 16.60 9.86 6.43
CA PRO A 166 17.48 9.27 5.42
C PRO A 166 17.34 7.74 5.37
N LEU A 167 17.19 7.18 4.16
CA LEU A 167 16.89 5.75 3.97
C LEU A 167 17.95 4.79 4.54
N HIS A 168 19.20 5.23 4.72
CA HIS A 168 20.27 4.39 5.28
C HIS A 168 20.07 4.09 6.77
N VAL A 169 19.26 4.87 7.49
CA VAL A 169 18.99 4.67 8.92
C VAL A 169 18.35 3.30 9.19
N VAL A 170 17.56 2.78 8.24
CA VAL A 170 16.85 1.50 8.37
C VAL A 170 17.80 0.29 8.44
N GLU A 171 19.01 0.44 7.90
CA GLU A 171 20.08 -0.57 7.90
C GLU A 171 21.05 -0.40 9.08
N SER A 172 20.88 0.64 9.90
CA SER A 172 21.70 0.83 11.10
C SER A 172 21.44 -0.29 12.11
N LYS A 173 22.52 -0.75 12.77
CA LYS A 173 22.43 -1.80 13.80
C LYS A 173 21.50 -1.38 14.95
N SER A 174 21.54 -0.11 15.34
CA SER A 174 20.70 0.46 16.40
C SER A 174 19.22 0.39 16.06
N PHE A 175 18.84 0.72 14.82
CA PHE A 175 17.45 0.61 14.37
C PHE A 175 16.98 -0.85 14.32
N GLY A 176 17.82 -1.75 13.79
CA GLY A 176 17.53 -3.19 13.81
C GLY A 176 17.34 -3.75 15.22
N ALA A 177 18.20 -3.35 16.17
CA ALA A 177 18.08 -3.72 17.58
C ALA A 177 16.77 -3.20 18.20
N LEU A 178 16.40 -1.94 17.92
CA LEU A 178 15.13 -1.38 18.38
C LEU A 178 13.92 -2.19 17.89
N ILE A 179 13.87 -2.53 16.60
CA ILE A 179 12.78 -3.35 16.04
C ILE A 179 12.73 -4.73 16.72
N LYS A 180 13.88 -5.34 16.99
CA LYS A 180 13.98 -6.62 17.69
C LYS A 180 13.57 -6.55 19.15
N THR A 181 13.90 -5.47 19.87
CA THR A 181 13.47 -5.25 21.26
C THR A 181 11.96 -5.08 21.34
N LEU A 182 11.35 -4.37 20.39
CA LEU A 182 9.90 -4.20 20.34
C LEU A 182 9.17 -5.47 19.92
N ASN A 183 9.67 -6.18 18.91
CA ASN A 183 9.08 -7.40 18.38
C ASN A 183 10.18 -8.38 17.93
N PRO A 184 10.59 -9.33 18.79
CA PRO A 184 11.71 -10.23 18.49
C PRO A 184 11.52 -11.08 17.22
N SER A 185 10.26 -11.41 16.92
CA SER A 185 9.85 -12.21 15.76
C SER A 185 9.90 -11.46 14.41
N LYS A 186 10.15 -10.15 14.42
CA LYS A 186 10.11 -9.30 13.22
C LYS A 186 11.50 -8.85 12.82
N ASN A 187 11.67 -8.59 11.53
CA ASN A 187 12.92 -8.11 10.96
C ASN A 187 12.76 -6.66 10.48
N SER A 188 13.85 -5.89 10.49
CA SER A 188 13.89 -4.59 9.83
C SER A 188 13.79 -4.78 8.31
N ILE A 189 13.12 -3.85 7.63
CA ILE A 189 13.04 -3.81 6.17
C ILE A 189 14.37 -3.32 5.59
N SER A 190 14.83 -3.89 4.47
CA SER A 190 16.06 -3.40 3.81
C SER A 190 15.85 -2.02 3.17
N ARG A 191 16.93 -1.24 2.98
CA ARG A 191 16.85 0.07 2.32
C ARG A 191 16.25 -0.03 0.92
N ARG A 192 16.62 -1.05 0.15
CA ARG A 192 16.09 -1.28 -1.20
C ARG A 192 14.60 -1.57 -1.19
N THR A 193 14.13 -2.40 -0.26
CA THR A 193 12.70 -2.72 -0.13
C THR A 193 11.91 -1.51 0.36
N LEU A 194 12.46 -0.74 1.30
CA LEU A 194 11.86 0.52 1.78
C LEU A 194 11.68 1.51 0.63
N GLY A 195 12.74 1.76 -0.16
CA GLY A 195 12.69 2.65 -1.31
C GLY A 195 11.64 2.22 -2.34
N ARG A 196 11.55 0.92 -2.65
CA ARG A 196 10.51 0.39 -3.56
C ARG A 196 9.10 0.68 -3.04
N ARG A 197 8.84 0.40 -1.76
CA ARG A 197 7.50 0.62 -1.18
C ARG A 197 7.09 2.09 -1.18
N ILE A 198 8.02 2.99 -0.92
CA ILE A 198 7.75 4.44 -1.00
C ILE A 198 7.35 4.82 -2.43
N THR A 199 8.08 4.32 -3.44
CA THR A 199 7.74 4.57 -4.84
C THR A 199 6.39 3.96 -5.22
N ASP A 200 6.11 2.73 -4.80
CA ASP A 200 4.84 2.04 -5.08
C ASP A 200 3.65 2.81 -4.47
N GLU A 201 3.74 3.22 -3.19
CA GLU A 201 2.69 4.02 -2.53
C GLU A 201 2.50 5.39 -3.20
N HIS A 202 3.58 6.01 -3.68
CA HIS A 202 3.50 7.25 -4.44
C HIS A 202 2.82 7.06 -5.81
N ILE A 203 3.12 5.97 -6.53
CA ILE A 203 2.46 5.64 -7.80
C ILE A 203 0.97 5.40 -7.56
N GLU A 204 0.60 4.65 -6.52
CA GLU A 204 -0.80 4.39 -6.16
C GLU A 204 -1.54 5.70 -5.83
N LEU A 205 -0.94 6.58 -5.02
CA LEU A 205 -1.53 7.87 -4.68
C LEU A 205 -1.69 8.76 -5.92
N LYS A 206 -0.68 8.80 -6.80
CA LYS A 206 -0.75 9.55 -8.06
C LYS A 206 -1.87 9.03 -8.95
N GLN A 207 -2.00 7.71 -9.11
CA GLN A 207 -3.10 7.09 -9.85
C GLN A 207 -4.45 7.42 -9.22
N HIS A 208 -4.55 7.38 -7.89
CA HIS A 208 -5.77 7.74 -7.17
C HIS A 208 -6.17 9.20 -7.43
N LEU A 209 -5.23 10.14 -7.36
CA LEU A 209 -5.49 11.55 -7.65
C LEU A 209 -5.88 11.80 -9.12
N ILE A 210 -5.23 11.14 -10.07
CA ILE A 210 -5.63 11.19 -11.49
C ILE A 210 -7.06 10.65 -11.64
N SER A 211 -7.39 9.54 -10.99
CA SER A 211 -8.72 8.93 -11.06
C SER A 211 -9.80 9.78 -10.37
N ALA A 212 -9.45 10.55 -9.34
CA ALA A 212 -10.36 11.41 -8.59
C ALA A 212 -10.58 12.77 -9.29
N ASN A 213 -9.54 13.33 -9.91
CA ASN A 213 -9.59 14.64 -10.58
C ASN A 213 -10.02 14.56 -12.04
N LEU A 214 -9.95 13.40 -12.69
CA LEU A 214 -10.59 13.22 -13.99
C LEU A 214 -12.11 13.33 -13.80
N PRO A 215 -12.79 14.27 -14.48
CA PRO A 215 -14.22 14.43 -14.34
C PRO A 215 -14.90 13.10 -14.61
N ARG A 216 -15.66 12.57 -13.63
CA ARG A 216 -16.57 11.43 -13.82
C ARG A 216 -17.77 11.81 -14.70
N HIS A 217 -17.59 12.70 -15.66
CA HIS A 217 -18.58 12.97 -16.67
C HIS A 217 -18.54 11.82 -17.67
N PHE A 218 -19.70 11.15 -17.79
CA PHE A 218 -20.05 10.13 -18.77
C PHE A 218 -19.81 8.66 -18.40
N THR A 219 -20.57 8.16 -17.42
CA THR A 219 -21.20 6.84 -17.57
C THR A 219 -22.25 6.92 -18.68
N LEU A 220 -21.82 6.82 -19.93
CA LEU A 220 -22.74 6.48 -21.02
C LEU A 220 -23.23 5.07 -20.77
N SER A 221 -24.54 5.00 -20.51
CA SER A 221 -25.36 3.81 -20.70
C SER A 221 -24.89 3.03 -21.93
N SER A 222 -24.77 1.74 -21.74
CA SER A 222 -24.40 0.71 -22.71
C SER A 222 -24.97 0.93 -24.11
N GLY A 223 -24.16 1.56 -24.97
CA GLY A 223 -24.26 1.48 -26.42
C GLY A 223 -22.94 0.97 -26.96
N ARG A 224 -22.96 -0.21 -27.58
CA ARG A 224 -21.83 -0.72 -28.37
C ARG A 224 -21.47 0.30 -29.45
N TYR A 225 -20.28 0.12 -30.02
CA TYR A 225 -19.68 0.84 -31.16
C TYR A 225 -18.76 2.03 -30.81
N GLY A 226 -17.46 1.75 -30.73
CA GLY A 226 -16.46 2.48 -31.52
C GLY A 226 -15.91 3.84 -31.04
N TRP A 227 -16.03 4.23 -29.78
CA TRP A 227 -15.72 5.61 -29.35
C TRP A 227 -14.69 5.72 -28.20
N LYS A 228 -13.44 5.24 -28.34
CA LYS A 228 -12.39 5.50 -27.31
C LYS A 228 -10.95 5.79 -27.75
N ARG A 229 -10.66 5.97 -29.04
CA ARG A 229 -9.37 6.55 -29.49
C ARG A 229 -9.42 8.06 -29.77
N SER A 230 -10.57 8.55 -30.22
CA SER A 230 -10.74 9.92 -30.74
C SER A 230 -10.56 11.06 -29.72
N ARG A 231 -10.96 10.90 -28.44
CA ARG A 231 -10.90 12.03 -27.48
C ARG A 231 -9.50 12.34 -26.97
N VAL A 232 -8.67 11.33 -26.72
CA VAL A 232 -7.27 11.55 -26.32
C VAL A 232 -6.48 12.17 -27.47
N ASP A 233 -6.71 11.69 -28.70
CA ASP A 233 -6.08 12.25 -29.90
C ASP A 233 -6.56 13.68 -30.18
N THR A 234 -7.81 14.03 -29.86
CA THR A 234 -8.33 15.39 -30.01
C THR A 234 -7.69 16.36 -29.01
N VAL A 235 -7.56 15.94 -27.74
CA VAL A 235 -6.89 16.77 -26.72
C VAL A 235 -5.41 16.92 -27.05
N LYS A 236 -4.75 15.83 -27.47
CA LYS A 236 -3.35 15.85 -27.93
C LYS A 236 -3.15 16.80 -29.10
N LYS A 237 -3.98 16.70 -30.16
CA LYS A 237 -3.94 17.61 -31.31
C LYS A 237 -4.20 19.07 -30.94
N CYS A 238 -5.09 19.33 -29.98
CA CYS A 238 -5.38 20.68 -29.51
C CYS A 238 -4.17 21.29 -28.77
N MET A 239 -3.47 20.49 -27.95
CA MET A 239 -2.25 20.94 -27.29
C MET A 239 -1.09 21.14 -28.28
N GLU A 240 -0.90 20.22 -29.23
CA GLU A 240 0.11 20.35 -30.29
C GLU A 240 -0.12 21.62 -31.12
N LYS A 241 -1.36 21.88 -31.53
CA LYS A 241 -1.70 23.11 -32.26
C LYS A 241 -1.42 24.37 -31.44
N LYS A 242 -1.71 24.36 -30.14
CA LYS A 242 -1.47 25.51 -29.26
C LYS A 242 0.03 25.81 -29.09
N ILE A 243 0.88 24.78 -29.11
CA ILE A 243 2.35 24.93 -29.11
C ILE A 243 2.83 25.50 -30.45
N GLU A 244 2.29 25.00 -31.56
CA GLU A 244 2.64 25.48 -32.91
C GLU A 244 2.25 26.95 -33.13
N ASP A 245 1.06 27.35 -32.67
CA ASP A 245 0.59 28.74 -32.74
C ASP A 245 1.47 29.67 -31.88
N ALA A 246 1.92 29.22 -30.70
CA ALA A 246 2.83 29.99 -29.85
C ALA A 246 4.21 30.19 -30.49
N LEU A 247 4.79 29.13 -31.08
CA LEU A 247 6.07 29.22 -31.81
C LEU A 247 5.95 30.12 -33.05
N ARG A 248 4.82 30.07 -33.77
CA ARG A 248 4.58 30.97 -34.92
C ARG A 248 4.44 32.43 -34.47
N GLN A 249 3.82 32.69 -33.33
CA GLN A 249 3.70 34.04 -32.78
C GLN A 249 5.07 34.60 -32.39
N GLU A 250 5.91 33.82 -31.71
CA GLU A 250 7.29 34.22 -31.35
C GLU A 250 8.14 34.52 -32.60
N ALA A 251 8.01 33.72 -33.65
CA ALA A 251 8.70 33.97 -34.92
C ALA A 251 8.24 35.27 -35.61
N ALA A 252 6.95 35.60 -35.52
CA ALA A 252 6.40 36.83 -36.10
C ALA A 252 6.81 38.08 -35.29
N GLU A 253 6.94 37.97 -33.97
CA GLU A 253 7.44 39.05 -33.13
C GLU A 253 8.94 39.30 -33.38
N ASN A 254 9.74 38.24 -33.51
CA ASN A 254 11.18 38.35 -33.83
C ASN A 254 11.47 38.94 -35.23
N SER A 255 10.55 38.81 -36.19
CA SER A 255 10.76 39.42 -37.52
C SER A 255 10.51 40.93 -37.52
N LYS A 256 9.70 41.44 -36.59
CA LYS A 256 9.28 42.85 -36.57
C LYS A 256 10.38 43.79 -36.08
N ASP A 257 11.29 43.28 -35.24
CA ASP A 257 12.40 44.04 -34.68
C ASP A 257 13.60 44.14 -35.64
N ARG A 258 13.66 43.32 -36.70
CA ARG A 258 14.77 43.35 -37.67
C ARG A 258 14.64 44.43 -38.75
N ASP A 259 13.44 44.91 -39.07
CA ASP A 259 13.27 45.94 -40.10
C ASP A 259 13.53 47.37 -39.59
N SER A 260 13.74 47.54 -38.28
CA SER A 260 14.03 48.86 -37.70
C SER A 260 15.53 49.20 -37.61
N LEU A 261 16.43 48.30 -38.03
CA LEU A 261 17.89 48.50 -37.96
C LEU A 261 18.61 48.43 -39.33
N SER A 262 17.90 48.64 -40.44
CA SER A 262 18.52 48.92 -41.75
C SER A 262 19.07 50.36 -41.79
N GLY A 263 20.03 50.63 -40.92
CA GLY A 263 20.84 51.84 -40.92
C GLY A 263 22.31 51.46 -40.81
N GLY A 264 22.92 51.14 -41.97
CA GLY A 264 24.34 51.27 -42.26
C GLY A 264 25.35 50.56 -41.35
N GLY A 265 26.03 49.55 -41.88
CA GLY A 265 27.22 49.03 -41.20
C GLY A 265 27.83 47.82 -41.87
N SER A 266 28.44 48.02 -43.04
CA SER A 266 29.45 47.10 -43.55
C SER A 266 30.56 46.97 -42.52
N ASN A 267 30.83 45.77 -42.02
CA ASN A 267 32.18 45.38 -41.63
C ASN A 267 32.32 43.86 -41.59
N ALA A 268 33.08 43.37 -42.56
CA ALA A 268 33.68 42.07 -42.55
C ALA A 268 34.69 41.99 -41.40
N SER A 269 34.65 40.90 -40.63
CA SER A 269 35.81 40.42 -39.89
C SER A 269 35.58 38.95 -39.59
N ASN A 270 36.20 38.12 -40.43
CA ASN A 270 36.53 36.75 -40.10
C ASN A 270 37.32 36.75 -38.78
N ASN A 271 37.00 35.84 -37.88
CA ASN A 271 37.96 35.22 -36.98
C ASN A 271 37.41 33.82 -36.70
N ASP A 272 37.95 32.88 -37.46
CA ASP A 272 38.30 31.55 -36.96
C ASP A 272 39.07 31.70 -35.64
N ASP A 273 38.88 30.77 -34.71
CA ASP A 273 39.91 30.21 -33.83
C ASP A 273 39.24 29.44 -32.66
N ASP A 274 39.24 28.12 -32.81
CA ASP A 274 39.70 27.12 -31.85
C ASP A 274 39.40 27.28 -30.35
N GLU A 275 38.48 26.49 -29.82
CA GLU A 275 38.49 26.05 -28.42
C GLU A 275 37.99 24.59 -28.33
N GLU A 276 38.88 23.65 -28.68
CA GLU A 276 38.83 22.23 -28.30
C GLU A 276 39.44 22.04 -26.89
N ASP A 277 39.12 20.91 -26.24
CA ASP A 277 39.89 20.28 -25.14
C ASP A 277 39.69 20.69 -23.65
N PHE A 278 38.46 20.81 -23.14
CA PHE A 278 38.26 20.89 -21.67
C PHE A 278 37.74 19.62 -20.97
N PHE A 279 37.24 18.58 -21.65
CA PHE A 279 36.47 17.52 -20.97
C PHE A 279 37.17 16.18 -20.68
N ASN A 280 38.49 16.04 -20.83
CA ASN A 280 39.16 14.73 -20.77
C ASN A 280 39.84 14.32 -19.44
N SER A 281 39.65 15.02 -18.31
CA SER A 281 40.50 14.78 -17.11
C SER A 281 39.85 14.12 -15.88
N VAL A 282 38.58 13.68 -15.90
CA VAL A 282 37.90 13.25 -14.65
C VAL A 282 37.30 11.85 -14.72
N THR A 283 38.10 10.80 -14.96
CA THR A 283 37.73 9.42 -14.52
C THR A 283 38.94 8.48 -14.36
N GLN A 284 39.88 8.76 -13.44
CA GLN A 284 40.76 7.72 -12.91
C GLN A 284 41.05 7.95 -11.43
N SER A 285 40.23 7.37 -10.55
CA SER A 285 40.64 6.95 -9.20
C SER A 285 39.48 6.30 -8.47
N ARG A 286 39.57 4.99 -8.28
CA ARG A 286 39.30 4.27 -7.01
C ARG A 286 39.23 2.76 -7.27
N LYS A 287 40.40 2.13 -7.21
CA LYS A 287 40.57 0.71 -6.89
C LYS A 287 41.66 0.62 -5.83
N THR A 288 41.27 0.48 -4.57
CA THR A 288 42.17 -0.03 -3.52
C THR A 288 41.35 -0.67 -2.40
N LYS A 289 41.67 -1.95 -2.20
CA LYS A 289 41.50 -2.82 -1.02
C LYS A 289 40.10 -3.17 -0.54
#